data_AF-E4MT78-F1
#
_entry.id   AF-E4MT78-F1
#
_cell.length_a   1.000
_cell.length_b   1.000
_cell.length_c   1.000
_cell.angle_alpha   90.00
_cell.angle_beta   90.00
_cell.angle_gamma   90.00
#
_symmetry.space_group_name_H-M   'P 1'
#
loop_
_entity.id
_entity.type
_entity.pdbx_description
1 polymer ?
#
loop_
_entity_poly.entity_id
_entity_poly.type
_entity_poly.pdbx_seq_one_letter_code
_entity_poly.pdbx_strand_id
1 'polypeptide(L)'
;MRKYIIKLFALNYIVPFGKKTKSFTRFANIIFPLMLAGGLIVCAELYSWLCVLLPLLALVCFFSFGYFYFYPLTDKDVSLLDDTQCWQYEAFRRRVATEPKSYNAYWVLWVNPLAIVITLTILFTLIL
;
A
#
# COMPACT_ATOMS: atom_id res chain seq x y z
N MET A 1 -14.18 4.83 8.64
CA MET A 1 -12.80 4.33 8.87
C MET A 1 -12.52 2.99 8.17
N ARG A 2 -13.26 1.91 8.43
CA ARG A 2 -13.06 0.56 7.82
C ARG A 2 -12.87 0.58 6.30
N LYS A 3 -13.69 1.36 5.57
CA LYS A 3 -13.57 1.56 4.12
C LYS A 3 -12.16 1.96 3.67
N TYR A 4 -11.52 2.91 4.37
CA TYR A 4 -10.17 3.36 4.01
C TYR A 4 -9.11 2.33 4.34
N ILE A 5 -9.24 1.66 5.49
CA ILE A 5 -8.34 0.58 5.89
C ILE A 5 -8.36 -0.53 4.83
N ILE A 6 -9.56 -0.92 4.37
CA ILE A 6 -9.73 -1.91 3.30
C ILE A 6 -9.09 -1.43 1.99
N LYS A 7 -9.39 -0.20 1.54
CA LYS A 7 -8.89 0.30 0.26
C LYS A 7 -7.38 0.42 0.19
N LEU A 8 -6.72 0.73 1.30
CA LEU A 8 -5.28 0.99 1.38
C LEU A 8 -4.46 -0.24 1.79
N PHE A 9 -5.01 -1.15 2.60
CA PHE A 9 -4.25 -2.24 3.21
C PHE A 9 -4.75 -3.64 2.88
N ALA A 10 -5.98 -3.82 2.40
CA ALA A 10 -6.50 -5.15 2.09
C ALA A 10 -6.15 -5.58 0.66
N LEU A 11 -5.75 -6.86 0.52
CA LEU A 11 -5.52 -7.52 -0.78
C LEU A 11 -4.48 -6.76 -1.63
N ASN A 12 -4.48 -6.97 -2.95
CA ASN A 12 -3.49 -6.38 -3.85
C ASN A 12 -4.14 -5.33 -4.77
N TYR A 13 -3.30 -4.46 -5.33
CA TYR A 13 -3.62 -3.78 -6.56
C TYR A 13 -3.42 -4.74 -7.73
N ILE A 14 -4.33 -4.74 -8.70
CA ILE A 14 -4.15 -5.41 -9.98
C ILE A 14 -4.17 -4.33 -11.04
N VAL A 15 -3.03 -4.14 -11.69
CA VAL A 15 -2.80 -3.05 -12.65
C VAL A 15 -2.58 -3.65 -14.04
N PRO A 16 -3.16 -3.07 -15.10
CA PRO A 16 -2.89 -3.50 -16.46
C PRO A 16 -1.52 -2.95 -16.89
N PHE A 17 -0.64 -3.82 -17.40
CA PHE A 17 0.70 -3.47 -17.85
C PHE A 17 0.95 -4.09 -19.23
N GLY A 18 0.76 -3.28 -20.28
CA GLY A 18 0.77 -3.78 -21.66
C GLY A 18 -0.34 -4.81 -21.89
N LYS A 19 0.04 -6.02 -22.34
CA LYS A 19 -0.90 -7.14 -22.58
C LYS A 19 -1.12 -8.05 -21.37
N LYS A 20 -0.53 -7.75 -20.21
CA LYS A 20 -0.59 -8.58 -19.00
C LYS A 20 -1.08 -7.77 -17.81
N THR A 21 -1.61 -8.45 -16.80
CA THR A 21 -1.91 -7.85 -15.50
C THR A 21 -0.75 -8.10 -14.54
N LYS A 22 -0.51 -7.14 -13.64
CA LYS A 22 0.48 -7.26 -12.57
C LYS A 22 -0.20 -7.04 -11.22
N SER A 23 0.09 -7.94 -10.29
CA SER A 23 -0.36 -7.83 -8.90
C SER A 23 0.70 -7.10 -8.08
N PHE A 24 0.29 -6.16 -7.25
CA PHE A 24 1.17 -5.40 -6.37
C PHE A 24 0.54 -5.21 -4.99
N THR A 25 1.31 -5.39 -3.93
CA THR A 25 0.79 -5.32 -2.56
C THR A 25 0.42 -3.89 -2.18
N ARG A 26 -0.83 -3.64 -1.74
CA ARG A 26 -1.32 -2.26 -1.55
C ARG A 26 -0.55 -1.47 -0.51
N PHE A 27 -0.32 -2.09 0.64
CA PHE A 27 0.35 -1.44 1.76
C PHE A 27 1.79 -1.01 1.43
N ALA A 28 2.42 -1.62 0.42
CA ALA A 28 3.78 -1.28 0.03
C ALA A 28 3.88 0.16 -0.47
N ASN A 29 2.81 0.74 -1.02
CA ASN A 29 2.76 2.15 -1.40
C ASN A 29 2.77 3.13 -0.22
N ILE A 30 2.68 2.65 1.02
CA ILE A 30 2.72 3.46 2.24
C ILE A 30 3.96 3.09 3.06
N ILE A 31 4.19 1.80 3.31
CA ILE A 31 5.35 1.34 4.09
C ILE A 31 6.66 1.78 3.43
N PHE A 32 6.78 1.59 2.12
CA PHE A 32 8.05 1.84 1.44
C PHE A 32 8.45 3.33 1.46
N PRO A 33 7.58 4.30 1.11
CA PRO A 33 7.89 5.72 1.30
C PRO A 33 8.22 6.10 2.75
N LEU A 34 7.54 5.52 3.74
CA LEU A 34 7.85 5.79 5.15
C LEU A 34 9.23 5.27 5.55
N MET A 35 9.65 4.10 5.05
CA MET A 35 10.99 3.58 5.29
C MET A 35 12.06 4.48 4.67
N LEU A 36 11.84 4.98 3.44
CA LEU A 36 12.75 5.94 2.81
C LEU A 36 12.85 7.24 3.61
N ALA A 37 11.72 7.77 4.08
CA ALA A 37 11.69 8.95 4.95
C ALA A 37 12.47 8.71 6.25
N GLY A 38 12.39 7.51 6.83
CA GLY A 38 13.19 7.13 7.99
C GLY A 38 14.69 7.12 7.72
N GLY A 39 15.10 6.58 6.57
CA GLY A 39 16.49 6.65 6.12
C GLY A 39 16.97 8.11 6.02
N LEU A 40 16.18 8.98 5.39
CA LEU A 40 16.52 10.41 5.27
C LEU A 40 16.64 11.11 6.62
N ILE A 41 15.71 10.84 7.56
CA ILE A 41 15.75 11.41 8.91
C ILE A 41 17.06 11.03 9.60
N VAL A 42 17.50 9.79 9.49
CA VAL A 42 18.75 9.31 10.07
C VAL A 42 19.96 9.97 9.40
N CYS A 43 19.98 10.05 8.05
CA CYS A 43 21.07 10.69 7.31
C CYS A 43 21.19 12.19 7.59
N ALA A 44 20.08 12.87 7.85
CA ALA A 44 20.03 14.30 8.17
C ALA A 44 20.20 14.60 9.68
N GLU A 45 20.48 13.58 10.50
CA GLU A 45 20.60 13.68 11.97
C GLU A 45 19.35 14.26 12.67
N LEU A 46 18.17 14.16 12.05
CA LEU A 46 16.90 14.71 12.53
C LEU A 46 16.17 13.76 13.51
N TYR A 47 16.90 13.15 14.43
CA TYR A 47 16.41 12.00 15.22
C TYR A 47 15.11 12.23 15.99
N SER A 48 14.80 13.47 16.39
CA SER A 48 13.53 13.80 17.05
C SER A 48 12.30 13.44 16.21
N TRP A 49 12.40 13.48 14.88
CA TRP A 49 11.33 13.09 13.95
C TRP A 49 11.05 11.59 13.96
N LEU A 50 11.98 10.75 14.44
CA LEU A 50 11.73 9.32 14.60
C LEU A 50 10.62 9.05 15.61
N CYS A 51 10.41 9.92 16.60
CA CYS A 51 9.30 9.82 17.55
C CYS A 51 7.93 9.92 16.87
N VAL A 52 7.84 10.52 15.68
CA VAL A 52 6.61 10.59 14.88
C VAL A 52 6.57 9.47 13.85
N LEU A 53 7.69 9.21 13.18
CA LEU A 53 7.77 8.22 12.11
C LEU A 53 7.55 6.79 12.63
N LEU A 54 8.18 6.42 13.74
CA LEU A 54 8.13 5.04 14.24
C LEU A 54 6.71 4.64 14.67
N PRO A 55 5.94 5.46 15.42
CA PRO A 55 4.53 5.16 15.68
C PRO A 55 3.68 5.06 14.41
N LEU A 56 3.93 5.94 13.43
CA LEU A 56 3.20 5.89 12.16
C LEU A 56 3.49 4.60 11.39
N LEU A 57 4.76 4.19 11.32
CA LEU A 57 5.17 2.94 10.70
C LEU A 57 4.57 1.73 11.43
N ALA A 58 4.58 1.74 12.77
CA ALA A 58 3.97 0.69 13.58
C ALA A 58 2.45 0.58 13.31
N LEU A 59 1.75 1.71 13.20
CA LEU A 59 0.32 1.75 12.87
C LEU A 59 0.03 1.22 11.47
N VAL A 60 0.85 1.59 10.49
CA VAL A 60 0.74 1.08 9.11
C VAL A 60 0.99 -0.44 9.07
N CYS A 61 2.04 -0.93 9.76
CA CYS A 61 2.32 -2.35 9.87
C CYS A 61 1.17 -3.09 10.57
N PHE A 62 0.59 -2.52 11.63
CA PHE A 62 -0.57 -3.08 12.29
C PHE A 62 -1.74 -3.24 11.31
N PHE A 63 -2.10 -2.21 10.54
CA PHE A 63 -3.18 -2.33 9.56
C PHE A 63 -2.88 -3.30 8.41
N SER A 64 -1.60 -3.44 8.04
CA SER A 64 -1.17 -4.30 6.95
C SER A 64 -1.17 -5.78 7.32
N PHE A 65 -0.72 -6.11 8.53
CA PHE A 65 -0.46 -7.49 8.95
C PHE A 65 -1.36 -7.98 10.10
N GLY A 66 -1.72 -7.10 11.04
CA GLY A 66 -2.45 -7.47 12.26
C GLY A 66 -3.96 -7.24 12.18
N TYR A 67 -4.40 -6.13 11.58
CA TYR A 67 -5.80 -5.71 11.66
C TYR A 67 -6.77 -6.73 11.07
N PHE A 68 -6.46 -7.29 9.89
CA PHE A 68 -7.33 -8.28 9.24
C PHE A 68 -7.28 -9.68 9.87
N TYR A 69 -6.32 -9.93 10.77
CA TYR A 69 -6.34 -11.13 11.61
C TYR A 69 -7.45 -11.05 12.66
N PHE A 70 -7.57 -9.90 13.34
CA PHE A 70 -8.62 -9.67 14.35
C PHE A 70 -9.98 -9.31 13.74
N TYR A 71 -9.97 -8.58 12.62
CA TYR A 71 -11.16 -8.08 11.94
C TYR A 71 -11.17 -8.54 10.47
N PRO A 72 -11.39 -9.84 10.22
CA PRO A 72 -11.34 -10.39 8.87
C PRO A 72 -12.38 -9.75 7.93
N LEU A 73 -12.11 -9.85 6.62
CA LEU A 73 -13.03 -9.45 5.58
C LEU A 73 -14.25 -10.38 5.55
N THR A 74 -15.44 -9.78 5.58
CA THR A 74 -16.72 -10.49 5.56
C THR A 74 -17.56 -10.10 4.35
N ASP A 75 -18.62 -10.86 4.07
CA ASP A 75 -19.52 -10.55 2.95
C ASP A 75 -20.19 -9.16 3.08
N LYS A 76 -20.25 -8.59 4.31
CA LYS A 76 -20.72 -7.21 4.55
C LYS A 76 -19.78 -6.14 3.97
N ASP A 77 -18.50 -6.50 3.82
CA ASP A 77 -17.45 -5.59 3.34
C ASP A 77 -17.35 -5.53 1.82
N VAL A 78 -18.05 -6.40 1.09
CA VAL A 78 -17.99 -6.49 -0.38
C VAL A 78 -18.32 -5.15 -1.04
N SER A 79 -19.28 -4.40 -0.48
CA SER A 79 -19.64 -3.05 -0.96
C SER A 79 -18.54 -2.00 -0.78
N LEU A 80 -17.50 -2.29 0.01
CA LEU A 80 -16.38 -1.41 0.30
C LEU A 80 -15.15 -1.73 -0.58
N LEU A 81 -15.11 -2.93 -1.16
CA LEU A 81 -14.04 -3.40 -2.03
C LEU A 81 -14.14 -2.70 -3.39
N ASP A 82 -12.99 -2.41 -4.00
CA ASP A 82 -12.97 -2.09 -5.44
C ASP A 82 -13.08 -3.37 -6.29
N ASP A 83 -13.27 -3.21 -7.60
CA ASP A 83 -13.50 -4.33 -8.53
C ASP A 83 -12.42 -5.42 -8.43
N THR A 84 -11.14 -5.02 -8.32
CA THR A 84 -10.02 -5.95 -8.20
C THR A 84 -9.99 -6.66 -6.86
N GLN A 85 -10.26 -5.94 -5.77
CA GLN A 85 -10.36 -6.51 -4.43
C GLN A 85 -11.53 -7.48 -4.32
N CYS A 86 -12.67 -7.13 -4.92
CA CYS A 86 -13.86 -7.97 -4.96
C CYS A 86 -13.55 -9.27 -5.71
N TRP A 87 -12.95 -9.18 -6.90
CA TRP A 87 -12.50 -10.35 -7.66
C TRP A 87 -11.56 -11.25 -6.85
N GLN A 88 -10.54 -10.66 -6.18
CA GLN A 88 -9.62 -11.42 -5.32
C GLN A 88 -10.32 -12.08 -4.14
N TYR A 89 -11.28 -11.39 -3.52
CA TYR A 89 -12.04 -11.91 -2.38
C TYR A 89 -12.93 -13.10 -2.78
N GLU A 90 -13.67 -12.97 -3.87
CA GLU A 90 -14.52 -14.03 -4.42
C GLU A 90 -13.70 -15.25 -4.88
N ALA A 91 -12.56 -15.01 -5.53
CA ALA A 91 -11.62 -16.06 -5.92
C ALA A 91 -11.06 -16.81 -4.71
N PHE A 92 -10.66 -16.10 -3.65
CA PHE A 92 -10.20 -16.71 -2.39
C PHE A 92 -11.28 -17.58 -1.73
N ARG A 93 -12.54 -17.14 -1.80
CA ARG A 93 -13.71 -17.86 -1.28
C ARG A 93 -14.18 -19.01 -2.18
N ARG A 94 -13.49 -19.28 -3.31
CA ARG A 94 -13.83 -20.29 -4.32
C ARG A 94 -15.26 -20.12 -4.88
N ARG A 95 -15.75 -18.88 -4.93
CA ARG A 95 -17.01 -18.52 -5.58
C ARG A 95 -16.76 -18.20 -7.06
N VAL A 96 -17.83 -18.10 -7.85
CA VAL A 96 -17.74 -17.70 -9.26
C VAL A 96 -17.30 -16.24 -9.33
N ALA A 97 -16.00 -16.03 -9.55
CA ALA A 97 -15.43 -14.69 -9.69
C ALA A 97 -15.55 -14.23 -11.14
N THR A 98 -16.44 -13.27 -11.41
CA THR A 98 -16.46 -12.56 -12.69
C THR A 98 -15.19 -11.73 -12.81
N GLU A 99 -14.53 -11.76 -13.97
CA GLU A 99 -13.35 -10.92 -14.22
C GLU A 99 -13.60 -9.45 -13.83
N PRO A 100 -12.59 -8.75 -13.29
CA PRO A 100 -12.76 -7.39 -12.82
C PRO A 100 -13.15 -6.47 -13.98
N LYS A 101 -14.22 -5.70 -13.79
CA LYS A 101 -14.73 -4.73 -14.77
C LYS A 101 -13.76 -3.57 -14.98
N SER A 102 -13.02 -3.22 -13.93
CA SER A 102 -11.96 -2.24 -13.98
C SER A 102 -10.75 -2.73 -13.18
N TYR A 103 -9.57 -2.38 -13.68
CA TYR A 103 -8.30 -2.60 -12.98
C TYR A 103 -7.88 -1.33 -12.24
N ASN A 104 -6.96 -1.47 -11.29
CA ASN A 104 -6.41 -0.30 -10.61
C ASN A 104 -5.61 0.57 -11.55
N ALA A 105 -5.62 1.87 -11.26
CA ALA A 105 -4.95 2.86 -12.06
C ALA A 105 -3.42 2.65 -12.06
N TYR A 106 -2.81 2.88 -13.22
CA TYR A 106 -1.38 2.66 -13.42
C TYR A 106 -0.50 3.53 -12.51
N TRP A 107 -0.98 4.70 -12.07
CA TRP A 107 -0.23 5.60 -11.19
C TRP A 107 0.21 4.96 -9.88
N VAL A 108 -0.52 3.94 -9.41
CA VAL A 108 -0.19 3.17 -8.22
C VAL A 108 1.21 2.54 -8.33
N LEU A 109 1.67 2.18 -9.53
CA LEU A 109 3.01 1.65 -9.78
C LEU A 109 4.10 2.71 -9.68
N TRP A 110 3.75 3.98 -9.86
CA TRP A 110 4.71 5.09 -9.83
C TRP A 110 5.03 5.59 -8.43
N VAL A 111 4.22 5.28 -7.42
CA VAL A 111 4.42 5.78 -6.04
C VAL A 111 5.81 5.45 -5.51
N ASN A 112 6.24 4.19 -5.61
CA ASN A 112 7.55 3.77 -5.09
C ASN A 112 8.73 4.32 -5.91
N PRO A 113 8.72 4.24 -7.26
CA PRO A 113 9.73 4.91 -8.09
C PRO A 113 9.84 6.41 -7.79
N LEU A 114 8.72 7.12 -7.68
CA LEU A 114 8.72 8.55 -7.35
C LEU A 114 9.31 8.81 -5.97
N ALA A 115 8.95 8.01 -4.96
CA ALA A 115 9.52 8.12 -3.62
C ALA A 115 11.04 7.92 -3.63
N ILE A 116 11.57 6.98 -4.43
CA ILE A 116 13.02 6.78 -4.61
C ILE A 116 13.65 8.02 -5.22
N VAL A 117 13.11 8.51 -6.34
CA VAL A 117 13.65 9.69 -7.04
C VAL A 117 13.72 10.89 -6.09
N ILE A 118 12.62 11.19 -5.40
CA ILE A 118 12.55 12.28 -4.42
C ILE A 118 13.59 12.07 -3.30
N THR A 119 13.69 10.86 -2.77
CA THR A 119 14.63 10.53 -1.70
C THR A 119 16.07 10.74 -2.13
N LEU A 120 16.44 10.26 -3.32
CA LEU A 120 17.78 10.42 -3.86
C LEU A 120 18.09 11.90 -4.12
N THR A 121 17.15 12.66 -4.70
CA THR A 121 17.33 14.11 -4.91
C THR A 121 17.62 14.81 -3.59
N ILE A 122 16.84 14.56 -2.53
CA ILE A 122 17.05 15.16 -1.21
C ILE A 122 18.41 14.76 -0.65
N LEU A 123 18.75 13.47 -0.71
CA LEU A 123 20.02 12.96 -0.18
C LEU A 123 21.23 13.59 -0.90
N PHE A 124 21.18 13.72 -2.23
CA PHE A 124 22.22 14.42 -2.98
C PHE A 124 22.31 15.91 -2.60
N THR A 125 21.19 16.60 -2.37
CA THR A 125 21.21 18.01 -1.95
C THR A 125 21.66 18.24 -0.51
N LEU A 126 21.58 17.22 0.35
CA LEU A 126 22.03 17.31 1.75
C LEU A 126 23.51 16.97 1.90
N ILE A 127 24.04 16.10 1.03
CA ILE A 127 25.43 15.63 1.08
C ILE A 127 26.38 16.56 0.30
N LEU A 128 25.90 17.18 -0.77
CA LEU A 128 26.68 18.00 -1.70
C LEU A 128 26.54 19.49 -1.39
#